data_AF-A0A7D4KNV6-F1
#
_entry.id   AF-A0A7D4KNV6-F1
#
_cell.length_a   1.000
_cell.length_b   1.000
_cell.length_c   1.000
_cell.angle_alpha   90.00
_cell.angle_beta   90.00
_cell.angle_gamma   90.00
#
_symmetry.space_group_name_H-M   'P 1'
#
loop_
_entity.id
_entity.type
_entity.pdbx_description
1 polymer ?
#
loop_
_entity_poly.entity_id
_entity_poly.type
_entity_poly.pdbx_seq_one_letter_code
_entity_poly.pdbx_strand_id
1 'polypeptide(L)'
;MSIKINNEVVEMMLYFWQSASEGQKVAESFIIDVANRDEMKLIYNDKFDEEAVRRVLSSITNKELLNGGSPEEKRFWNNNMWMMEDMGVVEAMVDPIKHLNLDDVETDKKELIFVPGHIEEHYDFGDKLVVNFFKVSVDIFGGTGAVTMDGEDFREHIIKLLQK
;
A
#
# COMPACT_ATOMS: atom_id res chain seq x y z
N MET A 1 -9.28 -9.72 -22.36
CA MET A 1 -10.02 -8.78 -21.49
C MET A 1 -8.94 -8.11 -20.66
N SER A 2 -8.82 -6.78 -20.65
CA SER A 2 -7.79 -6.12 -19.85
C SER A 2 -8.28 -6.04 -18.40
N ILE A 3 -7.44 -6.47 -17.46
CA ILE A 3 -7.72 -6.40 -16.02
C ILE A 3 -7.75 -4.93 -15.58
N LYS A 4 -8.71 -4.54 -14.75
CA LYS A 4 -8.73 -3.20 -14.15
C LYS A 4 -7.64 -3.10 -13.09
N ILE A 5 -6.75 -2.12 -13.20
CA ILE A 5 -5.76 -1.82 -12.16
C ILE A 5 -6.26 -0.62 -11.35
N ASN A 6 -6.32 -0.76 -10.03
CA ASN A 6 -6.75 0.29 -9.09
C ASN A 6 -5.64 0.55 -8.07
N ASN A 7 -5.07 1.76 -8.11
CA ASN A 7 -4.05 2.24 -7.19
C ASN A 7 -4.48 3.53 -6.47
N GLU A 8 -5.77 3.87 -6.46
CA GLU A 8 -6.29 5.14 -5.94
C GLU A 8 -5.88 5.37 -4.47
N VAL A 9 -5.94 4.33 -3.63
CA VAL A 9 -5.55 4.45 -2.22
C VAL A 9 -4.04 4.70 -2.07
N VAL A 10 -3.21 4.10 -2.92
CA VAL A 10 -1.77 4.37 -2.92
C VAL A 10 -1.50 5.83 -3.30
N GLU A 11 -2.25 6.40 -4.23
CA GLU A 11 -2.13 7.82 -4.59
C GLU A 11 -2.54 8.75 -3.45
N MET A 12 -3.64 8.43 -2.75
CA MET A 12 -4.04 9.16 -1.54
C MET A 12 -2.95 9.08 -0.46
N MET A 13 -2.35 7.90 -0.28
CA MET A 13 -1.27 7.73 0.67
C MET A 13 0.02 8.44 0.27
N LEU A 14 0.32 8.54 -1.02
CA LEU A 14 1.47 9.30 -1.49
C LEU A 14 1.37 10.78 -1.08
N TYR A 15 0.17 11.37 -1.20
CA TYR A 15 -0.10 12.70 -0.65
C TYR A 15 0.11 12.73 0.87
N PHE A 16 -0.44 11.75 1.60
CA PHE A 16 -0.28 11.66 3.05
C PHE A 16 1.20 11.62 3.46
N TRP A 17 2.01 10.72 2.87
CA TRP A 17 3.43 10.56 3.20
C TRP A 17 4.25 11.80 2.83
N GLN A 18 3.97 12.44 1.69
CA GLN A 18 4.62 13.69 1.31
C GLN A 18 4.33 14.80 2.32
N SER A 19 3.05 15.03 2.66
CA SER A 19 2.69 16.06 3.63
C SER A 19 3.26 15.78 5.01
N ALA A 20 3.16 14.53 5.49
CA ALA A 20 3.63 14.16 6.81
C ALA A 20 5.16 14.21 6.94
N SER A 21 5.92 13.81 5.91
CA SER A 21 7.39 13.88 5.90
C SER A 21 7.90 15.32 5.94
N GLU A 22 7.20 16.26 5.32
CA GLU A 22 7.46 17.70 5.41
C GLU A 22 7.02 18.31 6.76
N GLY A 23 6.46 17.50 7.66
CA GLY A 23 5.93 17.94 8.94
C GLY A 23 4.65 18.75 8.84
N GLN A 24 3.96 18.71 7.70
CA GLN A 24 2.66 19.32 7.51
C GLN A 24 1.56 18.48 8.18
N LYS A 25 0.52 19.16 8.65
CA LYS A 25 -0.65 18.49 9.21
C LYS A 25 -1.60 18.06 8.09
N VAL A 26 -1.91 16.78 8.02
CA VAL A 26 -2.97 16.25 7.17
C VAL A 26 -4.30 16.37 7.91
N ALA A 27 -5.33 16.84 7.22
CA ALA A 27 -6.65 17.02 7.82
C ALA A 27 -7.25 15.67 8.24
N GLU A 28 -7.88 15.63 9.42
CA GLU A 28 -8.54 14.40 9.92
C GLU A 28 -9.60 13.89 8.93
N SER A 29 -10.31 14.79 8.22
CA SER A 29 -11.27 14.40 7.18
C SER A 29 -10.61 13.59 6.05
N PHE A 30 -9.40 13.96 5.62
CA PHE A 30 -8.68 13.21 4.60
C PHE A 30 -8.30 11.80 5.10
N ILE A 31 -7.87 11.70 6.36
CA ILE A 31 -7.56 10.41 6.98
C ILE A 31 -8.80 9.52 7.07
N ILE A 32 -9.94 10.10 7.44
CA ILE A 32 -11.24 9.40 7.44
C ILE A 32 -11.61 8.95 6.02
N ASP A 33 -11.38 9.79 5.01
CA ASP A 33 -11.67 9.44 3.61
C ASP A 33 -10.82 8.24 3.15
N VAL A 34 -9.52 8.20 3.52
CA VAL A 34 -8.65 7.04 3.26
C VAL A 34 -9.16 5.79 3.96
N ALA A 35 -9.50 5.88 5.24
CA ALA A 35 -9.98 4.74 6.01
C ALA A 35 -11.34 4.22 5.49
N ASN A 36 -12.16 5.07 4.90
CA ASN A 36 -13.47 4.68 4.37
C ASN A 36 -13.45 4.10 2.95
N ARG A 37 -12.28 4.08 2.29
CA ARG A 37 -12.13 3.51 0.94
C ARG A 37 -12.56 2.05 0.91
N ASP A 38 -13.37 1.68 -0.08
CA ASP A 38 -13.86 0.32 -0.24
C ASP A 38 -12.71 -0.67 -0.47
N GLU A 39 -11.63 -0.21 -1.10
CA GLU A 39 -10.39 -0.98 -1.28
C GLU A 39 -9.72 -1.31 0.06
N MET A 40 -9.73 -0.37 1.02
CA MET A 40 -9.17 -0.59 2.36
C MET A 40 -10.00 -1.58 3.17
N LYS A 41 -11.33 -1.58 3.00
CA LYS A 41 -12.21 -2.53 3.70
C LYS A 41 -11.91 -3.99 3.35
N LEU A 42 -11.29 -4.26 2.21
CA LEU A 42 -10.89 -5.60 1.79
C LEU A 42 -9.77 -6.18 2.65
N ILE A 43 -8.99 -5.36 3.34
CA ILE A 43 -7.90 -5.82 4.22
C ILE A 43 -8.26 -5.74 5.71
N TYR A 44 -9.50 -5.36 6.02
CA TYR A 44 -9.97 -5.21 7.39
C TYR A 44 -10.33 -6.54 8.03
N ASN A 45 -10.15 -6.60 9.34
CA ASN A 45 -10.50 -7.73 10.19
C ASN A 45 -10.91 -7.24 11.59
N ASP A 46 -11.11 -8.19 12.51
CA ASP A 46 -11.51 -7.94 13.90
C ASP A 46 -10.53 -7.09 14.71
N LYS A 47 -9.29 -6.92 14.24
CA LYS A 47 -8.20 -6.22 14.91
C LYS A 47 -7.61 -5.06 14.11
N PHE A 48 -8.15 -4.83 12.90
CA PHE A 48 -7.68 -3.80 11.99
C PHE A 48 -8.86 -3.35 11.13
N ASP A 49 -9.49 -2.25 11.52
CA ASP A 49 -10.66 -1.67 10.88
C ASP A 49 -10.40 -0.19 10.49
N GLU A 50 -11.46 0.52 10.11
CA GLU A 50 -11.41 1.94 9.76
C GLU A 50 -10.81 2.79 10.90
N GLU A 51 -11.23 2.53 12.13
CA GLU A 51 -10.75 3.25 13.32
C GLU A 51 -9.27 2.97 13.60
N ALA A 52 -8.81 1.74 13.35
CA ALA A 52 -7.40 1.39 13.41
C ALA A 52 -6.56 2.20 12.41
N VAL A 53 -6.99 2.29 11.15
CA VAL A 53 -6.32 3.12 10.13
C VAL A 53 -6.32 4.58 10.52
N ARG A 54 -7.49 5.12 10.91
CA ARG A 54 -7.63 6.52 11.33
C ARG A 54 -6.70 6.86 12.48
N ARG A 55 -6.70 6.04 13.53
CA ARG A 55 -5.84 6.21 14.72
C ARG A 55 -4.37 6.20 14.37
N VAL A 56 -3.92 5.25 13.54
CA VAL A 56 -2.51 5.16 13.13
C VAL A 56 -2.09 6.40 12.34
N LEU A 57 -2.82 6.76 11.28
CA LEU A 57 -2.46 7.91 10.44
C LEU A 57 -2.58 9.24 11.20
N SER A 58 -3.58 9.37 12.08
CA SER A 58 -3.74 10.55 12.93
C SER A 58 -2.59 10.68 13.93
N SER A 59 -2.12 9.57 14.53
CA SER A 59 -0.96 9.60 15.43
C SER A 59 0.31 10.08 14.71
N ILE A 60 0.51 9.64 13.47
CA ILE A 60 1.64 10.03 12.64
C ILE A 60 1.62 11.54 12.36
N THR A 61 0.52 12.07 11.84
CA THR A 61 0.46 13.51 11.48
C THR A 61 0.53 14.42 12.71
N ASN A 62 0.03 13.96 13.86
CA ASN A 62 0.13 14.71 15.11
C ASN A 62 1.47 14.51 15.84
N LYS A 63 2.39 13.68 15.30
CA LYS A 63 3.69 13.34 15.90
C LYS A 63 3.56 12.73 17.29
N GLU A 64 2.53 11.92 17.48
CA GLU A 64 2.24 11.19 18.70
C GLU A 64 2.73 9.75 18.61
N LEU A 65 3.12 9.18 19.75
CA LEU A 65 3.39 7.74 19.81
C LEU A 65 2.08 6.97 19.64
N LEU A 66 2.12 5.89 18.85
CA LEU A 66 1.01 4.95 18.82
C LEU A 66 0.93 4.21 20.16
N ASN A 67 0.02 4.65 21.02
CA ASN A 67 -0.18 4.06 22.33
C ASN A 67 -1.05 2.80 22.22
N GLY A 68 -0.45 1.64 22.52
CA GLY A 68 -1.15 0.36 22.47
C GLY A 68 -1.29 -0.19 21.05
N GLY A 69 -2.42 -0.82 20.75
CA GLY A 69 -2.77 -1.32 19.43
C GLY A 69 -2.39 -2.77 19.13
N SER A 70 -3.11 -3.35 18.18
CA SER A 70 -2.92 -4.71 17.68
C SER A 70 -1.57 -4.86 16.95
N PRO A 71 -1.03 -6.08 16.79
CA PRO A 71 0.13 -6.31 15.93
C PRO A 71 -0.03 -5.73 14.51
N GLU A 72 -1.24 -5.78 13.97
CA GLU A 72 -1.63 -5.25 12.66
C GLU A 72 -1.48 -3.71 12.62
N GLU A 73 -2.02 -3.00 13.62
CA GLU A 73 -1.87 -1.54 13.77
C GLU A 73 -0.40 -1.12 13.89
N LYS A 74 0.38 -1.85 14.69
CA LYS A 74 1.81 -1.57 14.87
C LYS A 74 2.60 -1.79 13.58
N ARG A 75 2.28 -2.86 12.84
CA ARG A 75 2.91 -3.12 11.54
C ARG A 75 2.56 -2.02 10.55
N PHE A 76 1.29 -1.65 10.46
CA PHE A 76 0.82 -0.57 9.61
C PHE A 76 1.51 0.76 9.96
N TRP A 77 1.60 1.10 11.25
CA TRP A 77 2.31 2.30 11.71
C TRP A 77 3.79 2.27 11.31
N ASN A 78 4.50 1.17 11.58
CA ASN A 78 5.90 1.03 11.20
C ASN A 78 6.10 1.20 9.69
N ASN A 79 5.28 0.55 8.87
CA ASN A 79 5.39 0.66 7.41
C ASN A 79 5.19 2.11 6.93
N ASN A 80 4.20 2.82 7.48
CA ASN A 80 3.99 4.24 7.16
C ASN A 80 5.15 5.13 7.63
N MET A 81 5.75 4.85 8.79
CA MET A 81 6.94 5.56 9.25
C MET A 81 8.10 5.41 8.26
N TRP A 82 8.36 4.19 7.77
CA TRP A 82 9.38 3.91 6.75
C TRP A 82 9.16 4.71 5.47
N MET A 83 7.91 4.84 4.99
CA MET A 83 7.63 5.62 3.78
C MET A 83 7.98 7.10 3.95
N MET A 84 7.88 7.64 5.15
CA MET A 84 8.21 9.06 5.38
C MET A 84 9.72 9.32 5.54
N GLU A 85 10.56 8.28 5.63
CA GLU A 85 12.00 8.46 5.81
C GLU A 85 12.69 8.92 4.52
N ASP A 86 12.25 8.41 3.37
CA ASP A 86 12.82 8.77 2.07
C ASP A 86 11.75 8.71 0.96
N MET A 87 11.27 9.89 0.55
CA MET A 87 10.29 10.00 -0.52
C MET A 87 10.82 9.56 -1.89
N GLY A 88 12.13 9.61 -2.14
CA GLY A 88 12.71 9.10 -3.38
C GLY A 88 12.56 7.58 -3.50
N VAL A 89 12.65 6.87 -2.37
CA VAL A 89 12.36 5.43 -2.31
C VAL A 89 10.88 5.16 -2.52
N VAL A 90 9.99 5.93 -1.89
CA VAL A 90 8.54 5.80 -2.09
C VAL A 90 8.16 6.04 -3.55
N GLU A 91 8.70 7.07 -4.18
CA GLU A 91 8.48 7.36 -5.60
C GLU A 91 8.91 6.18 -6.48
N ALA A 92 10.09 5.60 -6.21
CA ALA A 92 10.58 4.41 -6.92
C ALA A 92 9.70 3.17 -6.70
N MET A 93 9.07 3.01 -5.52
CA MET A 93 8.11 1.94 -5.26
C MET A 93 6.79 2.15 -6.01
N VAL A 94 6.30 3.39 -6.10
CA VAL A 94 5.01 3.73 -6.70
C VAL A 94 5.07 3.74 -8.24
N ASP A 95 6.19 4.16 -8.82
CA ASP A 95 6.35 4.31 -10.27
C ASP A 95 5.97 3.06 -11.09
N PRO A 96 6.46 1.83 -10.77
CA PRO A 96 6.10 0.65 -11.54
C PRO A 96 4.62 0.26 -11.41
N ILE A 97 3.95 0.66 -10.32
CA ILE A 97 2.50 0.43 -10.15
C ILE A 97 1.72 1.34 -11.09
N LYS A 98 2.12 2.62 -11.19
CA LYS A 98 1.48 3.61 -12.08
C LYS A 98 1.65 3.27 -13.56
N HIS A 99 2.76 2.61 -13.91
CA HIS A 99 3.09 2.22 -15.29
C HIS A 99 2.84 0.73 -15.58
N LEU A 100 2.21 0.01 -14.64
CA LEU A 100 1.96 -1.42 -14.78
C LEU A 100 1.02 -1.68 -15.96
N ASN A 101 1.51 -2.42 -16.96
CA ASN A 101 0.70 -2.93 -18.06
C ASN A 101 0.63 -4.46 -18.00
N LEU A 102 -0.60 -4.98 -18.05
CA LEU A 102 -0.94 -6.40 -17.99
C LEU A 102 -1.84 -6.83 -19.16
N ASP A 103 -1.85 -6.08 -20.27
CA ASP A 103 -2.72 -6.38 -21.43
C ASP A 103 -2.38 -7.71 -22.11
N ASP A 104 -1.14 -8.18 -21.92
CA ASP A 104 -0.59 -9.45 -22.39
C ASP A 104 -0.83 -10.64 -21.43
N VAL A 105 -1.50 -10.41 -20.30
CA VAL A 105 -1.67 -11.43 -19.25
C VAL A 105 -3.09 -12.01 -19.30
N GLU A 106 -3.19 -13.32 -19.52
CA GLU A 106 -4.45 -14.05 -19.35
C GLU A 106 -4.70 -14.36 -17.87
N THR A 107 -5.84 -13.90 -17.35
CA THR A 107 -6.27 -14.10 -15.96
C THR A 107 -7.79 -14.09 -15.87
N ASP A 108 -8.36 -14.76 -14.87
CA ASP A 108 -9.78 -14.72 -14.52
C ASP A 108 -10.14 -13.56 -13.58
N LYS A 109 -9.12 -12.89 -13.02
CA LYS A 109 -9.29 -11.70 -12.19
C LYS A 109 -9.78 -10.53 -13.05
N LYS A 110 -10.75 -9.80 -12.51
CA LYS A 110 -11.30 -8.59 -13.14
C LYS A 110 -10.64 -7.32 -12.62
N GLU A 111 -10.13 -7.34 -11.40
CA GLU A 111 -9.53 -6.18 -10.75
C GLU A 111 -8.29 -6.55 -9.94
N LEU A 112 -7.21 -5.79 -10.14
CA LEU A 112 -5.99 -5.78 -9.32
C LEU A 112 -5.98 -4.47 -8.53
N ILE A 113 -5.95 -4.58 -7.19
CA ILE A 113 -6.09 -3.44 -6.29
C ILE A 113 -4.82 -3.32 -5.44
N PHE A 114 -4.18 -2.17 -5.44
CA PHE A 114 -3.05 -1.88 -4.56
C PHE A 114 -3.51 -1.05 -3.37
N VAL A 115 -3.16 -1.51 -2.16
CA VAL A 115 -3.46 -0.80 -0.91
C VAL A 115 -2.27 -0.82 0.04
N PRO A 116 -2.10 0.20 0.90
CA PRO A 116 -1.19 0.14 2.03
C PRO A 116 -1.70 -0.91 3.05
N GLY A 117 -1.19 -2.14 2.99
CA GLY A 117 -1.65 -3.24 3.84
C GLY A 117 -1.00 -3.28 5.22
N HIS A 118 -1.29 -4.33 5.99
CA HIS A 118 -0.61 -4.59 7.27
C HIS A 118 0.39 -5.76 7.14
N ILE A 119 -0.09 -7.00 7.19
CA ILE A 119 0.71 -8.21 7.36
C ILE A 119 0.86 -8.98 6.05
N GLU A 120 -0.26 -9.42 5.49
CA GLU A 120 -0.27 -10.30 4.31
C GLU A 120 0.29 -9.59 3.08
N GLU A 121 0.83 -10.38 2.17
CA GLU A 121 1.33 -9.89 0.89
C GLU A 121 0.20 -9.56 -0.08
N HIS A 122 -0.80 -10.43 -0.15
CA HIS A 122 -1.97 -10.24 -0.98
C HIS A 122 -3.20 -10.93 -0.36
N TYR A 123 -4.38 -10.59 -0.89
CA TYR A 123 -5.67 -11.17 -0.52
C TYR A 123 -6.44 -11.48 -1.80
N ASP A 124 -6.94 -12.71 -1.92
CA ASP A 124 -7.72 -13.16 -3.08
C ASP A 124 -9.22 -13.22 -2.74
N PHE A 125 -10.04 -12.55 -3.56
CA PHE A 125 -11.49 -12.50 -3.42
C PHE A 125 -12.22 -13.06 -4.64
N GLY A 126 -11.62 -14.03 -5.34
CA GLY A 126 -12.19 -14.66 -6.53
C GLY A 126 -11.92 -13.81 -7.76
N ASP A 127 -12.73 -12.78 -8.02
CA ASP A 127 -12.55 -11.91 -9.19
C ASP A 127 -11.71 -10.66 -8.91
N LYS A 128 -11.19 -10.51 -7.70
CA LYS A 128 -10.28 -9.43 -7.29
C LYS A 128 -9.03 -9.98 -6.63
N LEU A 129 -7.89 -9.38 -6.96
CA LEU A 129 -6.64 -9.57 -6.25
C LEU A 129 -6.25 -8.25 -5.57
N VAL A 130 -6.08 -8.27 -4.25
CA VAL A 130 -5.62 -7.11 -3.48
C VAL A 130 -4.16 -7.33 -3.09
N VAL A 131 -3.28 -6.40 -3.44
CA VAL A 131 -1.84 -6.49 -3.20
C VAL A 131 -1.42 -5.43 -2.19
N ASN A 132 -0.65 -5.85 -1.19
CA ASN A 132 -0.09 -4.99 -0.18
C ASN A 132 1.11 -4.21 -0.75
N PHE A 133 0.92 -2.91 -0.94
CA PHE A 133 1.93 -1.99 -1.43
C PHE A 133 3.23 -2.03 -0.61
N PHE A 134 3.16 -2.19 0.71
CA PHE A 134 4.36 -2.20 1.56
C PHE A 134 5.26 -3.44 1.37
N LYS A 135 4.86 -4.40 0.53
CA LYS A 135 5.73 -5.52 0.15
C LYS A 135 6.57 -5.24 -1.10
N VAL A 136 6.29 -4.14 -1.80
CA VAL A 136 7.15 -3.68 -2.88
C VAL A 136 8.46 -3.18 -2.26
N SER A 137 9.59 -3.56 -2.86
CA SER A 137 10.93 -3.26 -2.36
C SER A 137 11.79 -2.71 -3.48
N VAL A 138 12.63 -1.73 -3.17
CA VAL A 138 13.56 -1.12 -4.12
C VAL A 138 14.99 -1.44 -3.68
N ASP A 139 15.83 -1.86 -4.63
CA ASP A 139 17.25 -2.02 -4.38
C ASP A 139 17.95 -0.65 -4.30
N ILE A 140 17.96 -0.10 -3.08
CA ILE A 140 18.61 1.18 -2.75
C ILE A 140 20.11 1.06 -2.49
N PHE A 141 20.64 -0.15 -2.29
CA PHE A 141 22.06 -0.37 -1.93
C PHE A 141 22.90 -0.98 -3.05
N GLY A 142 22.32 -1.80 -3.91
CA GLY A 142 22.99 -2.47 -5.03
C GLY A 142 23.17 -1.61 -6.28
N GLY A 143 22.60 -0.39 -6.28
CA GLY A 143 22.79 0.60 -7.35
C GLY A 143 22.03 0.30 -8.64
N THR A 144 21.18 -0.74 -8.65
CA THR A 144 20.37 -1.11 -9.82
C THR A 144 19.04 -0.36 -9.86
N GLY A 145 18.52 0.07 -8.70
CA GLY A 145 17.17 0.62 -8.59
C GLY A 145 16.07 -0.41 -8.92
N ALA A 146 16.41 -1.70 -8.94
CA ALA A 146 15.46 -2.75 -9.27
C ALA A 146 14.30 -2.76 -8.28
N VAL A 147 13.08 -2.82 -8.80
CA VAL A 147 11.87 -2.94 -7.99
C VAL A 147 11.44 -4.38 -7.97
N THR A 148 11.29 -4.92 -6.77
CA THR A 148 11.03 -6.33 -6.52
C THR A 148 9.87 -6.52 -5.55
N MET A 149 9.31 -7.71 -5.58
CA MET A 149 8.33 -8.18 -4.60
C MET A 149 8.64 -9.64 -4.29
N ASP A 150 8.77 -9.96 -2.99
CA ASP A 150 9.26 -11.27 -2.51
C ASP A 150 10.60 -11.71 -3.16
N GLY A 151 11.47 -10.74 -3.44
CA GLY A 151 12.79 -10.98 -4.07
C GLY A 151 12.76 -11.27 -5.57
N GLU A 152 11.59 -11.22 -6.21
CA GLU A 152 11.41 -11.39 -7.65
C GLU A 152 11.13 -10.05 -8.34
N ASP A 153 11.33 -9.93 -9.66
CA ASP A 153 10.92 -8.75 -10.41
C ASP A 153 9.45 -8.42 -10.13
N PHE A 154 9.15 -7.14 -9.86
CA PHE A 154 7.82 -6.71 -9.45
C PHE A 154 6.74 -7.16 -10.45
N ARG A 155 6.94 -6.96 -11.75
CA ARG A 155 5.91 -7.30 -12.75
C ARG A 155 5.77 -8.81 -12.87
N GLU A 156 6.88 -9.55 -12.91
CA GLU A 156 6.86 -11.02 -12.95
C GLU A 156 6.11 -11.60 -11.75
N HIS A 157 6.33 -11.05 -10.56
CA HIS A 157 5.68 -11.49 -9.34
C HIS A 157 4.17 -11.23 -9.38
N ILE A 158 3.73 -10.04 -9.82
CA ILE A 158 2.30 -9.73 -9.99
C ILE A 158 1.63 -10.70 -10.97
N ILE A 159 2.29 -11.03 -12.09
CA ILE A 159 1.76 -12.00 -13.06
C ILE A 159 1.57 -13.37 -12.42
N LYS A 160 2.54 -13.83 -11.61
CA LYS A 160 2.42 -15.10 -10.88
C LYS A 160 1.22 -15.09 -9.92
N LEU A 161 0.96 -13.98 -9.23
CA LEU A 161 -0.21 -13.89 -8.35
C LEU A 161 -1.53 -13.92 -9.13
N LEU A 162 -1.57 -13.37 -10.35
CA LEU A 162 -2.77 -13.34 -11.20
C LEU A 162 -3.09 -14.67 -11.90
N GLN A 163 -2.14 -15.61 -11.93
CA GLN A 163 -2.26 -16.91 -12.62
C GLN A 163 -2.40 -18.10 -11.66
N LYS A 164 -2.44 -17.85 -10.35
CA LYS A 164 -2.73 -18.85 -9.32
C LYS A 164 -4.24 -19.06 -9.18
#